data_AF-A0A941W0X7-F1
#
_entry.id   AF-A0A941W0X7-F1
#
_cell.length_a   1.000
_cell.length_b   1.000
_cell.length_c   1.000
_cell.angle_alpha   90.00
_cell.angle_beta   90.00
_cell.angle_gamma   90.00
#
_symmetry.space_group_name_H-M   'P 1'
#
loop_
_entity.id
_entity.type
_entity.pdbx_description
1 polymer ?
#
loop_
_entity_poly.entity_id
_entity_poly.type
_entity_poly.pdbx_seq_one_letter_code
_entity_poly.pdbx_strand_id
1 'polypeptide(L)'
;IARACGDPPLVECASLDYRYPPEAVADWLAQYPPDYLVVVVGHEPQLGLLAGLLVAGESRPLIAFRKGGVAMIEFPDRVEAGMGVLHWVLTAGQLRSLKQD
;
A
#
# COMPACT_ATOMS: atom_id res chain seq x y z
N ILE A 1 1.40 13.20 4.02
CA ILE A 1 0.51 12.07 3.66
C ILE A 1 -0.64 12.00 4.65
N ALA A 2 -0.40 11.72 5.95
CA ALA A 2 -1.47 11.70 6.99
C ALA A 2 -2.49 12.86 6.88
N ARG A 3 -2.04 14.12 6.92
CA ARG A 3 -2.92 15.29 6.75
C ARG A 3 -3.75 15.29 5.45
N ALA A 4 -3.17 14.83 4.35
CA ALA A 4 -3.88 14.74 3.07
C ALA A 4 -4.93 13.61 3.05
N CYS A 5 -4.82 12.67 3.99
CA CYS A 5 -5.76 11.56 4.21
C CYS A 5 -6.69 11.81 5.41
N GLY A 6 -6.78 13.04 5.92
CA GLY A 6 -7.65 13.38 7.07
C GLY A 6 -7.09 12.99 8.43
N ASP A 7 -5.76 12.87 8.56
CA ASP A 7 -5.05 12.49 9.79
C ASP A 7 -5.59 11.19 10.42
N PRO A 8 -5.52 10.05 9.69
CA PRO A 8 -6.02 8.78 10.18
C PRO A 8 -5.25 8.31 11.43
N PRO A 9 -5.87 7.49 12.29
CA PRO A 9 -5.19 6.95 13.46
C PRO A 9 -3.96 6.15 13.05
N LEU A 10 -2.86 6.35 13.78
CA LEU A 10 -1.64 5.57 13.59
C LEU A 10 -1.78 4.23 14.33
N VAL A 11 -1.60 3.14 13.60
CA VAL A 11 -1.57 1.78 14.16
C VAL A 11 -0.23 1.15 13.81
N GLU A 12 0.50 0.69 14.82
CA GLU A 12 1.69 -0.13 14.59
C GLU A 12 1.27 -1.53 14.14
N CYS A 13 1.78 -1.97 13.00
CA CYS A 13 1.46 -3.26 12.40
C CYS A 13 2.75 -4.07 12.22
N ALA A 14 2.97 -5.04 13.11
CA ALA A 14 4.21 -5.82 13.14
C ALA A 14 4.44 -6.64 11.86
N SER A 15 3.38 -7.02 11.13
CA SER A 15 3.49 -7.78 9.87
C SER A 15 4.09 -6.97 8.72
N LEU A 16 4.23 -5.65 8.85
CA LEU A 16 4.96 -4.81 7.89
C LEU A 16 6.49 -4.89 8.03
N ASP A 17 6.98 -5.55 9.08
CA ASP A 17 8.39 -5.86 9.24
C ASP A 17 8.84 -6.90 8.20
N TYR A 18 10.08 -6.77 7.72
CA TYR A 18 10.64 -7.63 6.68
C TYR A 18 10.70 -9.13 7.02
N ARG A 19 10.55 -9.49 8.29
CA ARG A 19 10.51 -10.88 8.78
C ARG A 19 9.20 -11.59 8.49
N TYR A 20 8.13 -10.87 8.15
CA TYR A 20 6.82 -11.44 7.88
C TYR A 20 6.53 -11.52 6.37
N PRO A 21 5.74 -12.52 5.95
CA PRO A 21 5.33 -12.66 4.56
C PRO A 21 4.28 -11.59 4.19
N PRO A 22 4.25 -11.08 2.95
CA PRO A 22 3.26 -10.08 2.51
C PRO A 22 1.80 -10.49 2.74
N GLU A 23 1.51 -11.78 2.72
CA GLU A 23 0.20 -12.37 2.99
C GLU A 23 -0.31 -11.99 4.39
N ALA A 24 0.56 -11.89 5.39
CA ALA A 24 0.18 -11.47 6.74
C ALA A 24 -0.30 -9.99 6.80
N VAL A 25 0.17 -9.15 5.87
CA VAL A 25 -0.32 -7.78 5.72
C VAL A 25 -1.64 -7.76 4.96
N ALA A 26 -1.78 -8.58 3.91
CA ALA A 26 -3.03 -8.72 3.17
C ALA A 26 -4.19 -9.20 4.08
N ASP A 27 -3.94 -10.21 4.92
CA ASP A 27 -4.90 -10.70 5.92
C ASP A 27 -5.29 -9.62 6.93
N TRP A 28 -4.35 -8.76 7.32
CA TRP A 28 -4.63 -7.62 8.19
C TRP A 28 -5.49 -6.56 7.48
N LEU A 29 -5.19 -6.26 6.22
CA LEU A 29 -5.97 -5.32 5.40
C LEU A 29 -7.39 -5.82 5.13
N ALA A 30 -7.59 -7.12 4.95
CA ALA A 30 -8.90 -7.74 4.67
C ALA A 30 -9.93 -7.59 5.82
N GLN A 31 -9.46 -7.26 7.02
CA GLN A 31 -10.33 -7.02 8.19
C GLN A 31 -11.11 -5.71 8.07
N TYR A 32 -10.62 -4.75 7.29
CA TYR A 32 -11.30 -3.48 7.06
C TYR A 32 -12.51 -3.66 6.12
N PRO A 33 -13.59 -2.90 6.33
CA PRO A 33 -14.74 -2.92 5.43
C PRO A 33 -14.39 -2.30 4.06
N PRO A 34 -15.22 -2.54 3.03
CA PRO A 34 -15.18 -1.76 1.79
C PRO A 34 -15.27 -0.25 2.08
N ASP A 35 -14.78 0.58 1.15
CA ASP A 35 -14.73 2.05 1.24
C ASP A 35 -13.81 2.63 2.33
N TYR A 36 -12.98 1.79 2.98
CA TYR A 36 -12.02 2.24 3.98
C TYR A 36 -10.66 2.59 3.36
N LEU A 37 -10.13 3.77 3.64
CA LEU A 37 -8.79 4.19 3.20
C LEU A 37 -7.75 3.77 4.23
N VAL A 38 -6.83 2.89 3.84
CA VAL A 38 -5.67 2.51 4.65
C VAL A 38 -4.38 3.01 3.97
N VAL A 39 -3.54 3.70 4.74
CA VAL A 39 -2.20 4.09 4.29
C VAL A 39 -1.18 3.15 4.92
N VAL A 40 -0.54 2.34 4.08
CA VAL A 40 0.51 1.41 4.51
C VAL A 40 1.89 2.05 4.33
N VAL A 41 2.71 1.99 5.38
CA VAL A 41 4.09 2.50 5.38
C VAL A 41 5.03 1.40 5.83
N GLY A 42 6.07 1.14 5.04
CA GLY A 42 7.01 0.05 5.29
C GLY A 42 8.27 0.19 4.45
N HIS A 43 8.94 -0.93 4.21
CA HIS A 43 10.24 -0.98 3.55
C HIS A 43 10.22 -1.84 2.29
N GLU A 44 11.18 -1.57 1.40
CA GLU A 44 11.55 -2.51 0.34
C GLU A 44 12.37 -3.68 0.92
N PRO A 45 12.24 -4.90 0.36
CA PRO A 45 11.40 -5.29 -0.78
C PRO A 45 9.92 -5.57 -0.45
N GLN A 46 9.54 -5.59 0.84
CA GLN A 46 8.22 -6.06 1.28
C GLN A 46 7.06 -5.27 0.71
N LEU A 47 7.17 -3.94 0.58
CA LEU A 47 6.11 -3.15 -0.07
C LEU A 47 5.94 -3.50 -1.55
N GLY A 48 7.04 -3.68 -2.29
CA GLY A 48 7.01 -4.14 -3.67
C GLY A 48 6.39 -5.54 -3.82
N LEU A 49 6.73 -6.47 -2.91
CA LEU A 49 6.15 -7.82 -2.87
C LEU A 49 4.66 -7.80 -2.52
N LEU A 50 4.26 -7.01 -1.52
CA LEU A 50 2.87 -6.79 -1.15
C LEU A 50 2.06 -6.22 -2.31
N ALA A 51 2.58 -5.21 -3.00
CA ALA A 51 1.92 -4.67 -4.18
C ALA A 51 1.74 -5.75 -5.27
N GLY A 52 2.73 -6.62 -5.45
CA GLY A 52 2.61 -7.80 -6.31
C GLY A 52 1.48 -8.73 -5.89
N LEU A 53 1.42 -9.09 -4.61
CA LEU A 53 0.37 -9.95 -4.07
C LEU A 53 -1.01 -9.33 -4.28
N LEU A 54 -1.17 -8.05 -3.93
CA LEU A 54 -2.44 -7.34 -3.99
C LEU A 54 -2.96 -7.18 -5.44
N VAL A 55 -2.09 -6.92 -6.40
CA VAL A 55 -2.49 -6.62 -7.80
C VAL A 55 -2.42 -7.83 -8.72
N ALA A 56 -1.47 -8.74 -8.51
CA ALA A 56 -1.22 -9.88 -9.39
C ALA A 56 -1.53 -11.25 -8.76
N GLY A 57 -1.89 -11.30 -7.48
CA GLY A 57 -2.19 -12.54 -6.77
C GLY A 57 -0.97 -13.33 -6.34
N GLU A 58 0.24 -12.81 -6.60
CA GLU A 58 1.50 -13.46 -6.26
C GLU A 58 2.50 -12.47 -5.67
N SER A 59 3.18 -12.86 -4.59
CA SER A 59 4.21 -12.06 -3.92
C SER A 59 5.46 -11.90 -4.80
N ARG A 60 5.44 -10.90 -5.69
CA ARG A 60 6.53 -10.56 -6.62
C ARG A 60 6.84 -9.06 -6.59
N PRO A 61 8.07 -8.63 -6.91
CA PRO A 61 8.46 -7.22 -6.86
C PRO A 61 7.84 -6.43 -8.01
N LEU A 62 6.53 -6.15 -7.92
CA LEU A 62 5.76 -5.50 -8.99
C LEU A 62 6.08 -4.01 -9.09
N ILE A 63 6.31 -3.36 -7.95
CA ILE A 63 6.67 -1.95 -7.86
C ILE A 63 7.99 -1.83 -7.11
N ALA A 64 8.95 -1.11 -7.70
CA ALA A 64 10.20 -0.75 -7.03
C ALA A 64 10.05 0.62 -6.35
N PHE A 65 9.59 0.64 -5.09
CA PHE A 65 9.36 1.89 -4.39
C PHE A 65 10.68 2.63 -4.11
N ARG A 66 10.72 3.92 -4.47
CA ARG A 66 11.75 4.85 -3.96
C ARG A 66 11.33 5.37 -2.59
N LYS A 67 12.29 5.81 -1.77
CA LYS A 67 11.98 6.44 -0.47
C LYS A 67 10.98 7.60 -0.65
N GLY A 68 9.88 7.54 0.09
CA GLY A 68 8.78 8.52 0.01
C GLY A 68 7.93 8.44 -1.26
N GLY A 69 8.11 7.40 -2.08
CA GLY A 69 7.17 7.06 -3.15
C GLY A 69 5.91 6.40 -2.58
N VAL A 70 4.81 6.50 -3.32
CA VAL A 70 3.49 6.01 -2.93
C VAL A 70 2.81 5.40 -4.14
N ALA A 71 2.00 4.37 -3.91
CA ALA A 71 1.08 3.84 -4.89
C ALA A 71 -0.33 3.85 -4.31
N MET A 72 -1.34 3.95 -5.18
CA MET A 72 -2.74 3.78 -4.81
C MET A 72 -3.29 2.54 -5.48
N ILE A 73 -3.76 1.62 -4.64
CA ILE A 73 -4.39 0.37 -5.04
C ILE A 73 -5.80 0.40 -4.49
N GLU A 74 -6.79 0.28 -5.36
CA GLU A 74 -8.21 0.25 -5.02
C GLU A 74 -8.71 -1.20 -5.08
N PHE A 75 -9.66 -1.54 -4.20
CA PHE A 75 -10.35 -2.83 -4.23
C PHE A 75 -11.85 -2.56 -4.42
N PRO A 76 -12.53 -3.31 -5.31
CA PRO A 76 -13.97 -3.16 -5.50
C PRO A 76 -14.80 -3.65 -4.29
N ASP A 77 -14.20 -4.47 -3.42
CA ASP A 77 -14.77 -5.00 -2.18
C ASP A 77 -13.62 -5.15 -1.16
N ARG A 78 -13.70 -6.11 -0.25
CA ARG A 78 -12.62 -6.47 0.67
C ARG A 78 -11.32 -6.77 -0.05
N VAL A 79 -10.21 -6.54 0.65
CA VAL A 79 -8.88 -6.86 0.15
C VAL A 79 -8.75 -8.37 -0.05
N GLU A 80 -8.44 -8.76 -1.29
CA GLU A 80 -8.15 -10.13 -1.71
C GLU A 80 -6.97 -10.10 -2.69
N ALA A 81 -6.08 -11.09 -2.59
CA ALA A 81 -4.92 -11.17 -3.46
C ALA A 81 -5.33 -11.20 -4.96
N GLY A 82 -4.67 -10.37 -5.77
CA GLY A 82 -4.93 -10.28 -7.21
C GLY A 82 -6.17 -9.49 -7.62
N MET A 83 -6.94 -8.96 -6.65
CA MET A 83 -8.15 -8.19 -6.93
C MET A 83 -7.93 -6.66 -6.86
N GLY A 84 -6.72 -6.23 -6.51
CA GLY A 84 -6.36 -4.82 -6.41
C GLY A 84 -6.11 -4.17 -7.78
N VAL A 85 -6.70 -3.00 -8.01
CA VAL A 85 -6.48 -2.17 -9.18
C VAL A 85 -5.43 -1.10 -8.86
N LEU A 86 -4.29 -1.13 -9.56
CA LEU A 86 -3.25 -0.12 -9.41
C LEU A 86 -3.61 1.14 -10.22
N HIS A 87 -3.94 2.23 -9.54
CA HIS A 87 -4.30 3.50 -10.18
C HIS A 87 -3.08 4.34 -10.57
N TRP A 88 -2.10 4.45 -9.66
CA TRP A 88 -0.90 5.24 -9.89
C TRP A 88 0.24 4.82 -8.97
N VAL A 89 1.47 5.12 -9.41
CA VAL A 89 2.71 5.00 -8.64
C VAL A 89 3.52 6.26 -8.86
N LEU A 90 3.83 6.97 -7.78
CA LEU A 90 4.53 8.26 -7.85
C LEU A 90 5.69 8.30 -6.87
N THR A 91 6.81 8.84 -7.32
CA THR A 91 7.96 9.14 -6.45
C THR A 91 7.70 10.40 -5.61
N ALA A 92 8.47 10.58 -4.54
CA ALA A 92 8.40 11.79 -3.73
C ALA A 92 8.60 13.09 -4.55
N GLY A 93 9.42 13.03 -5.61
CA GLY A 93 9.64 14.17 -6.53
C GLY A 93 8.38 14.51 -7.32
N GLN A 94 7.73 13.51 -7.91
CA GLN A 94 6.48 13.70 -8.66
C GLN A 94 5.33 14.17 -7.75
N LEU A 95 5.22 13.64 -6.53
CA LEU A 95 4.22 14.11 -5.56
C LEU A 95 4.40 15.59 -5.22
N ARG A 96 5.64 16.06 -5.06
CA ARG A 96 5.91 17.49 -4.81
C ARG A 96 5.54 18.37 -5.99
N SER A 97 5.70 17.90 -7.24
CA SER A 97 5.31 18.69 -8.42
C SER A 97 3.80 18.75 -8.64
N LEU A 98 3.01 17.86 -8.02
CA LEU A 98 1.55 17.91 -8.07
C LEU A 98 0.95 18.90 -7.07
N LYS A 99 1.75 19.43 -6.14
CA LYS A 99 1.27 20.43 -5.19
C LYS A 99 0.88 21.68 -5.98
N GLN A 100 -0.41 21.95 -6.05
CA GLN A 100 -0.92 23.28 -6.42
C GLN A 100 -0.76 24.18 -5.20
N ASP A 101 -0.31 25.41 -5.42
CA ASP A 101 -0.14 26.41 -4.36
C ASP A 101 -1.46 26.72 -3.63
#